data_AF-A0A3E1E8H0-F1
#
_entry.id   AF-A0A3E1E8H0-F1
#
_cell.length_a   1.000
_cell.length_b   1.000
_cell.length_c   1.000
_cell.angle_alpha   90.00
_cell.angle_beta   90.00
_cell.angle_gamma   90.00
#
_symmetry.space_group_name_H-M   'P 1'
#
loop_
_entity.id
_entity.type
_entity.pdbx_description
1 polymer ?
#
loop_
_entity_poly.entity_id
_entity_poly.type
_entity_poly.pdbx_seq_one_letter_code
_entity_poly.pdbx_strand_id
1 'polypeptide(L)'
;MLGHLRKVQKSVLIVLTAVICIAFAYLYNRYDTGAEQGPSSVAFTLEGRPYHGSEAYRLANLFHVALRDLGISPPFSVQPMGRFALDILGDQSGMAMFNPNIDRTDFVINLLEFRGAAKRLGVAATEEQIQKAIESISLFHDDAGKFDPVRYRNYLRNGLSRFALYEFDLRELIADFVNYETIKTLTGAGLGVSQWEVDRAYKARYETFTAYEIFLKAEAFAKDLKVTDDQIRKYYDENKASFQSEPRRAIRYLKFSIPPKGEKEAEDQWQARRNVEANRFRQAFKTVRGAIEENGKSLAEAIALLQSTDGFKALKPAETAPFPASAPPSDLEGGSQFADRIFNLDEKDRNAFDTVATDTAIYLYWLKEAPVPAAQLSLEEAKAEVRKRLEAQDKDAKLTAAADKVRKQLSELLGKGKTITEAAKSAGVEAKAVKPFDRDANPEGTGNASAVKAQALELVPGQLSEPSMQPDGALLVYLAARDVPKRDSEPEDRKRLSEEMSGAAASSGFEAWFAARRAGTQLNRPMVKDRDGNSVPLSIEAFAPRR
;
A
#
# COMPACT_ATOMS: atom_id res chain seq x y z
N MET A 1 -23.93 -81.69 -12.49
CA MET A 1 -23.03 -80.55 -12.84
C MET A 1 -23.75 -79.19 -12.86
N LEU A 2 -24.87 -79.02 -13.56
CA LEU A 2 -25.59 -77.73 -13.67
C LEU A 2 -26.09 -77.12 -12.34
N GLY A 3 -26.50 -77.94 -11.37
CA GLY A 3 -26.94 -77.46 -10.05
C GLY A 3 -25.82 -76.89 -9.18
N HIS A 4 -24.58 -77.40 -9.33
CA HIS A 4 -23.42 -76.93 -8.59
C HIS A 4 -22.90 -75.60 -9.15
N LEU A 5 -22.93 -75.44 -10.48
CA LEU A 5 -22.60 -74.19 -11.17
C LEU A 5 -23.57 -73.05 -10.79
N ARG A 6 -24.89 -73.30 -10.72
CA ARG A 6 -25.85 -72.27 -10.28
C ARG A 6 -25.68 -71.84 -8.82
N LYS A 7 -25.28 -72.76 -7.94
CA LYS A 7 -25.06 -72.46 -6.51
C LYS A 7 -23.80 -71.63 -6.30
N VAL A 8 -22.73 -71.92 -7.05
CA VAL A 8 -21.49 -71.13 -7.04
C VAL A 8 -21.69 -69.78 -7.73
N GLN A 9 -22.44 -69.71 -8.84
CA GLN A 9 -22.70 -68.48 -9.58
C GLN A 9 -23.46 -67.44 -8.73
N LYS A 10 -24.47 -67.86 -7.95
CA LYS A 10 -25.16 -66.94 -7.02
C LYS A 10 -24.21 -66.39 -5.95
N SER A 11 -23.38 -67.25 -5.36
CA SER A 11 -22.41 -66.82 -4.35
C SER A 11 -21.35 -65.89 -4.92
N VAL A 12 -20.84 -66.16 -6.13
CA VAL A 12 -19.87 -65.32 -6.82
C VAL A 12 -20.48 -63.97 -7.21
N LEU A 13 -21.72 -63.93 -7.68
CA LEU A 13 -22.38 -62.68 -8.06
C LEU A 13 -22.70 -61.81 -6.83
N ILE A 14 -23.05 -62.43 -5.69
CA ILE A 14 -23.21 -61.72 -4.41
C ILE A 14 -21.87 -61.18 -3.93
N VAL A 15 -20.79 -61.97 -4.00
CA VAL A 15 -19.45 -61.49 -3.65
C VAL A 15 -18.99 -60.38 -4.58
N LEU A 16 -19.22 -60.49 -5.89
CA LEU A 16 -18.89 -59.45 -6.86
C LEU A 16 -19.69 -58.17 -6.61
N THR A 17 -20.99 -58.30 -6.34
CA THR A 17 -21.86 -57.14 -6.01
C THR A 17 -21.44 -56.52 -4.68
N ALA A 18 -21.08 -57.33 -3.68
CA ALA A 18 -20.54 -56.85 -2.41
C ALA A 18 -19.19 -56.15 -2.64
N VAL A 19 -18.30 -56.67 -3.48
CA VAL A 19 -17.03 -56.04 -3.83
C VAL A 19 -17.25 -54.75 -4.62
N ILE A 20 -18.22 -54.67 -5.52
CA ILE A 20 -18.58 -53.45 -6.24
C ILE A 20 -19.22 -52.43 -5.29
N CYS A 21 -20.11 -52.84 -4.39
CA CYS A 21 -20.69 -51.98 -3.36
C CYS A 21 -19.64 -51.53 -2.34
N ILE A 22 -18.68 -52.38 -1.98
CA ILE A 22 -17.54 -52.04 -1.11
C ILE A 22 -16.57 -51.14 -1.88
N ALA A 23 -16.36 -51.33 -3.18
CA ALA A 23 -15.52 -50.47 -4.00
C ALA A 23 -16.18 -49.11 -4.24
N PHE A 24 -17.49 -49.04 -4.47
CA PHE A 24 -18.25 -47.79 -4.56
C PHE A 24 -18.35 -47.12 -3.20
N ALA A 25 -18.59 -47.87 -2.11
CA ALA A 25 -18.47 -47.34 -0.76
C ALA A 25 -17.04 -46.87 -0.51
N TYR A 26 -15.99 -47.54 -0.98
CA TYR A 26 -14.62 -47.07 -0.79
C TYR A 26 -14.25 -45.88 -1.70
N LEU A 27 -14.87 -45.74 -2.88
CA LEU A 27 -14.63 -44.64 -3.82
C LEU A 27 -15.43 -43.39 -3.45
N TYR A 28 -16.66 -43.56 -2.94
CA TYR A 28 -17.56 -42.46 -2.52
C TYR A 28 -17.49 -42.17 -1.01
N ASN A 29 -17.12 -43.15 -0.17
CA ASN A 29 -16.90 -43.01 1.28
C ASN A 29 -15.40 -42.90 1.62
N ARG A 30 -14.58 -42.48 0.66
CA ARG A 30 -13.13 -42.24 0.81
C ARG A 30 -12.79 -41.02 1.69
N TYR A 31 -13.74 -40.62 2.55
CA TYR A 31 -13.61 -39.52 3.50
C TYR A 31 -13.15 -39.96 4.88
N ASP A 32 -12.92 -41.26 5.15
CA ASP A 32 -12.58 -41.66 6.54
C ASP A 32 -11.68 -42.89 6.73
N THR A 33 -10.75 -43.18 5.80
CA THR A 33 -9.70 -44.16 6.12
C THR A 33 -8.35 -43.77 5.53
N GLY A 34 -7.50 -43.16 6.37
CA GLY A 34 -6.06 -43.17 6.18
C GLY A 34 -5.34 -41.82 6.25
N ALA A 35 -5.43 -41.11 7.38
CA ALA A 35 -4.34 -40.25 7.85
C ALA A 35 -4.51 -40.02 9.36
N GLU A 36 -3.38 -40.14 10.06
CA GLU A 36 -3.04 -39.96 11.47
C GLU A 36 -4.00 -39.21 12.43
N GLN A 37 -3.99 -39.69 13.68
CA GLN A 37 -4.70 -39.18 14.84
C GLN A 37 -4.50 -37.66 15.08
N GLY A 38 -5.56 -36.88 14.87
CA GLY A 38 -5.74 -35.44 15.15
C GLY A 38 -7.06 -34.97 14.52
N PRO A 39 -7.80 -33.99 15.08
CA PRO A 39 -9.27 -33.98 14.97
C PRO A 39 -9.76 -33.85 13.54
N SER A 40 -10.55 -34.83 13.12
CA SER A 40 -11.58 -34.78 12.07
C SER A 40 -12.69 -33.77 12.43
N SER A 41 -12.30 -32.58 12.91
CA SER A 41 -13.25 -31.55 13.29
C SER A 41 -13.88 -30.94 12.05
N VAL A 42 -15.17 -30.67 12.17
CA VAL A 42 -15.94 -29.89 11.20
C VAL A 42 -15.29 -28.51 11.11
N ALA A 43 -14.80 -28.14 9.92
CA ALA A 43 -14.20 -26.83 9.66
C ALA A 43 -15.28 -25.74 9.60
N PHE A 44 -16.42 -26.05 8.98
CA PHE A 44 -17.62 -25.22 8.95
C PHE A 44 -18.84 -26.06 8.55
N THR A 45 -20.03 -25.53 8.82
CA THR A 45 -21.30 -26.06 8.32
C THR A 45 -21.91 -25.02 7.39
N LEU A 46 -22.30 -25.45 6.19
CA LEU A 46 -22.86 -24.60 5.14
C LEU A 46 -24.21 -25.19 4.71
N GLU A 47 -25.29 -24.42 4.82
CA GLU A 47 -26.65 -24.86 4.47
C GLU A 47 -27.03 -26.21 5.14
N GLY A 48 -26.61 -26.38 6.40
CA GLY A 48 -26.83 -27.60 7.19
C GLY A 48 -25.91 -28.78 6.85
N ARG A 49 -25.01 -28.67 5.87
CA ARG A 49 -24.01 -29.70 5.53
C ARG A 49 -22.67 -29.43 6.24
N PRO A 50 -22.14 -30.37 7.04
CA PRO A 50 -20.81 -30.23 7.63
C PRO A 50 -19.72 -30.50 6.60
N TYR A 51 -18.68 -29.66 6.62
CA TYR A 51 -17.46 -29.81 5.83
C TYR A 51 -16.27 -30.05 6.76
N HIS A 52 -15.54 -31.13 6.52
CA HIS A 52 -14.40 -31.52 7.36
C HIS A 52 -13.12 -30.82 6.93
N GLY A 53 -12.17 -30.64 7.86
CA GLY A 53 -10.92 -29.92 7.62
C GLY A 53 -10.13 -30.35 6.40
N SER A 54 -9.98 -31.67 6.16
CA SER A 54 -9.25 -32.20 5.01
C SER A 54 -9.92 -31.90 3.66
N GLU A 55 -11.24 -31.99 3.61
CA GLU A 55 -12.05 -31.62 2.44
C GLU A 55 -11.96 -30.11 2.18
N ALA A 56 -12.16 -29.31 3.22
CA ALA A 56 -12.10 -27.85 3.17
C ALA A 56 -10.71 -27.35 2.70
N TYR A 57 -9.63 -27.94 3.23
CA TYR A 57 -8.27 -27.59 2.85
C TYR A 57 -7.91 -28.00 1.42
N ARG A 58 -8.41 -29.14 0.95
CA ARG A 58 -8.27 -29.54 -0.46
C ARG A 58 -8.94 -28.53 -1.40
N LEU A 59 -10.16 -28.08 -1.08
CA LEU A 59 -10.84 -27.03 -1.84
C LEU A 59 -10.07 -25.71 -1.81
N ALA A 60 -9.45 -25.35 -0.68
CA ALA A 60 -8.62 -24.15 -0.58
C ALA A 60 -7.43 -24.18 -1.55
N ASN A 61 -6.91 -25.36 -1.90
CA ASN A 61 -5.83 -25.47 -2.89
C ASN A 61 -6.28 -25.17 -4.32
N LEU A 62 -7.58 -25.26 -4.64
CA LEU A 62 -8.09 -24.84 -5.94
C LEU A 62 -7.87 -23.35 -6.19
N PHE A 63 -7.83 -22.51 -5.14
CA PHE A 63 -7.50 -21.10 -5.27
C PHE A 63 -6.10 -20.88 -5.86
N HIS A 64 -5.10 -21.67 -5.43
CA HIS A 64 -3.76 -21.57 -5.99
C HIS A 64 -3.73 -21.99 -7.46
N VAL A 65 -4.44 -23.06 -7.82
CA VAL A 65 -4.56 -23.49 -9.21
C VAL A 65 -5.21 -22.39 -10.06
N ALA A 66 -6.37 -21.89 -9.62
CA ALA A 66 -7.15 -20.90 -10.35
C ALA A 66 -6.41 -19.57 -10.50
N LEU A 67 -5.82 -19.03 -9.42
CA LEU A 67 -5.17 -17.73 -9.45
C LEU A 67 -3.71 -17.80 -9.92
N ARG A 68 -2.91 -18.69 -9.32
CA ARG A 68 -1.45 -18.67 -9.50
C ARG A 68 -0.97 -19.45 -10.71
N ASP A 69 -1.56 -20.61 -10.98
CA ASP A 69 -1.14 -21.45 -12.10
C ASP A 69 -1.81 -21.04 -13.40
N LEU A 70 -3.12 -20.77 -13.34
CA LEU A 70 -3.96 -20.56 -14.52
C LEU A 70 -4.42 -19.11 -14.69
N GLY A 71 -4.33 -18.31 -13.63
CA GLY A 71 -5.00 -17.02 -13.53
C GLY A 71 -4.11 -15.79 -13.75
N ILE A 72 -2.79 -15.96 -13.78
CA ILE A 72 -1.83 -14.87 -13.95
C ILE A 72 -0.82 -15.26 -15.03
N SER A 73 -0.62 -14.40 -16.02
CA SER A 73 0.43 -14.57 -17.05
C SER A 73 1.47 -13.44 -16.98
N PRO A 74 2.76 -13.70 -17.29
CA PRO A 74 3.76 -12.64 -17.36
C PRO A 74 3.40 -11.56 -18.40
N PRO A 75 3.64 -10.26 -18.14
CA PRO A 75 4.15 -9.66 -16.90
C PRO A 75 3.00 -9.22 -15.96
N PHE A 76 2.33 -10.17 -15.32
CA PHE A 76 1.24 -9.98 -14.33
C PHE A 76 -0.14 -9.56 -14.88
N SER A 77 -0.48 -10.03 -16.08
CA SER A 77 -1.84 -9.90 -16.61
C SER A 77 -2.77 -10.93 -15.96
N VAL A 78 -3.90 -10.46 -15.42
CA VAL A 78 -4.95 -11.31 -14.85
C VAL A 78 -5.76 -11.92 -15.99
N GLN A 79 -5.72 -13.25 -16.09
CA GLN A 79 -6.50 -14.02 -17.04
C GLN A 79 -7.93 -14.23 -16.50
N PRO A 80 -8.90 -14.61 -17.35
CA PRO A 80 -10.28 -14.88 -16.92
C PRO A 80 -10.40 -15.84 -15.72
N MET A 81 -9.58 -16.90 -15.67
CA MET A 81 -9.52 -17.83 -14.54
C MET A 81 -9.05 -17.15 -13.24
N GLY A 82 -8.11 -16.19 -13.33
CA GLY A 82 -7.65 -15.41 -12.20
C GLY A 82 -8.72 -14.45 -11.70
N ARG A 83 -9.48 -13.84 -12.63
CA ARG A 83 -10.64 -13.01 -12.26
C ARG A 83 -11.71 -13.83 -11.56
N PHE A 84 -12.02 -15.02 -12.07
CA PHE A 84 -12.92 -15.97 -11.39
C PHE A 84 -12.44 -16.27 -9.96
N ALA A 85 -11.16 -16.59 -9.77
CA ALA A 85 -10.62 -16.88 -8.44
C ALA A 85 -10.80 -15.71 -7.45
N LEU A 86 -10.58 -14.48 -7.91
CA LEU A 86 -10.69 -13.26 -7.10
C LEU A 86 -12.16 -12.91 -6.79
N ASP A 87 -13.05 -13.04 -7.78
CA ASP A 87 -14.47 -12.78 -7.61
C ASP A 87 -15.11 -13.79 -6.64
N ILE A 88 -14.72 -15.07 -6.73
CA ILE A 88 -15.16 -16.10 -5.78
C ILE A 88 -14.56 -15.85 -4.39
N LEU A 89 -13.29 -15.49 -4.29
CA LEU A 89 -12.70 -15.08 -3.01
C LEU A 89 -13.46 -13.88 -2.39
N GLY A 90 -13.99 -12.98 -3.23
CA GLY A 90 -14.62 -11.74 -2.82
C GLY A 90 -13.62 -10.58 -2.69
N ASP A 91 -12.45 -10.68 -3.32
CA ASP A 91 -11.43 -9.63 -3.32
C ASP A 91 -11.58 -8.68 -4.52
N GLN A 92 -12.25 -7.55 -4.31
CA GLN A 92 -12.38 -6.49 -5.31
C GLN A 92 -11.11 -5.65 -5.49
N SER A 93 -10.19 -5.67 -4.50
CA SER A 93 -8.98 -4.86 -4.53
C SER A 93 -7.86 -5.48 -5.38
N GLY A 94 -7.94 -6.79 -5.62
CA GLY A 94 -6.89 -7.56 -6.29
C GLY A 94 -5.63 -7.76 -5.44
N MET A 95 -5.61 -7.29 -4.19
CA MET A 95 -4.47 -7.40 -3.29
C MET A 95 -4.12 -8.84 -2.93
N ALA A 96 -5.08 -9.77 -3.06
CA ALA A 96 -4.86 -11.21 -2.92
C ALA A 96 -3.76 -11.73 -3.86
N MET A 97 -3.58 -11.09 -5.03
CA MET A 97 -2.51 -11.44 -5.96
C MET A 97 -1.12 -11.18 -5.39
N PHE A 98 -0.98 -10.24 -4.46
CA PHE A 98 0.31 -9.88 -3.87
C PHE A 98 0.52 -10.49 -2.46
N ASN A 99 -0.50 -11.14 -1.91
CA ASN A 99 -0.42 -11.77 -0.60
C ASN A 99 -0.16 -13.29 -0.72
N PRO A 100 1.05 -13.78 -0.39
CA PRO A 100 1.36 -15.21 -0.39
C PRO A 100 0.71 -15.98 0.77
N ASN A 101 0.29 -15.29 1.83
CA ASN A 101 -0.26 -15.87 3.06
C ASN A 101 -1.76 -15.55 3.23
N ILE A 102 -2.49 -15.44 2.11
CA ILE A 102 -3.91 -15.14 2.16
C ILE A 102 -4.69 -16.28 2.81
N ASP A 103 -5.62 -15.94 3.70
CA ASP A 103 -6.59 -16.89 4.23
C ASP A 103 -7.61 -17.24 3.13
N ARG A 104 -7.64 -18.50 2.72
CA ARG A 104 -8.49 -18.97 1.61
C ARG A 104 -9.87 -19.44 2.08
N THR A 105 -10.22 -19.21 3.34
CA THR A 105 -11.50 -19.64 3.91
C THR A 105 -12.69 -19.10 3.13
N ASP A 106 -12.68 -17.80 2.79
CA ASP A 106 -13.77 -17.18 2.06
C ASP A 106 -13.90 -17.72 0.64
N PHE A 107 -12.78 -18.02 -0.04
CA PHE A 107 -12.81 -18.66 -1.35
C PHE A 107 -13.54 -20.01 -1.29
N VAL A 108 -13.24 -20.86 -0.30
CA VAL A 108 -13.86 -22.19 -0.19
C VAL A 108 -15.36 -22.08 0.07
N ILE A 109 -15.76 -21.24 1.03
CA ILE A 109 -17.17 -21.05 1.38
C ILE A 109 -17.94 -20.50 0.17
N ASN A 110 -17.39 -19.47 -0.48
CA ASN A 110 -18.01 -18.85 -1.62
C ASN A 110 -18.04 -19.78 -2.84
N LEU A 111 -17.02 -20.60 -3.08
CA LEU A 111 -17.01 -21.57 -4.17
C LEU A 111 -18.16 -22.59 -3.99
N LEU A 112 -18.36 -23.08 -2.78
CA LEU A 112 -19.45 -24.01 -2.47
C LEU A 112 -20.83 -23.36 -2.62
N GLU A 113 -20.98 -22.12 -2.14
CA GLU A 113 -22.19 -21.33 -2.35
C GLU A 113 -22.48 -21.07 -3.83
N PHE A 114 -21.44 -20.74 -4.59
CA PHE A 114 -21.51 -20.53 -6.02
C PHE A 114 -21.98 -21.80 -6.74
N ARG A 115 -21.39 -22.96 -6.44
CA ARG A 115 -21.83 -24.26 -6.97
C ARG A 115 -23.30 -24.53 -6.67
N GLY A 116 -23.74 -24.28 -5.43
CA GLY A 116 -25.13 -24.39 -5.03
C GLY A 116 -26.04 -23.44 -5.81
N ALA A 117 -25.61 -22.20 -6.01
CA ALA A 117 -26.35 -21.19 -6.77
C ALA A 117 -26.46 -21.54 -8.26
N ALA A 118 -25.36 -21.99 -8.89
CA ALA A 118 -25.34 -22.44 -10.28
C ALA A 118 -26.32 -23.60 -10.51
N LYS A 119 -26.31 -24.59 -9.59
CA LYS A 119 -27.27 -25.70 -9.62
C LYS A 119 -28.72 -25.24 -9.51
N ARG A 120 -29.03 -24.28 -8.62
CA ARG A 120 -30.38 -23.70 -8.48
C ARG A 120 -30.84 -22.93 -9.73
N LEU A 121 -29.91 -22.35 -10.47
CA LEU A 121 -30.17 -21.69 -11.75
C LEU A 121 -30.25 -22.67 -12.94
N GLY A 122 -29.98 -23.96 -12.72
CA GLY A 122 -29.92 -24.95 -13.80
C GLY A 122 -28.71 -24.77 -14.72
N VAL A 123 -27.66 -24.06 -14.27
CA VAL A 123 -26.42 -23.87 -15.02
C VAL A 123 -25.45 -24.99 -14.67
N ALA A 124 -25.07 -25.77 -15.68
CA ALA A 124 -24.07 -26.83 -15.56
C ALA A 124 -23.26 -26.94 -16.86
N ALA A 125 -21.95 -26.84 -16.75
CA ALA A 125 -21.02 -27.01 -17.86
C ALA A 125 -21.10 -28.44 -18.44
N THR A 126 -21.14 -28.54 -19.77
CA THR A 126 -21.05 -29.83 -20.47
C THR A 126 -19.60 -30.30 -20.59
N GLU A 127 -19.40 -31.59 -20.81
CA GLU A 127 -18.07 -32.17 -21.03
C GLU A 127 -17.34 -31.51 -22.21
N GLU A 128 -18.06 -31.16 -23.27
CA GLU A 128 -17.49 -30.43 -24.42
C GLU A 128 -17.06 -29.01 -24.05
N GLN A 129 -17.81 -28.31 -23.20
CA GLN A 129 -17.44 -26.98 -22.73
C GLN A 129 -16.21 -27.02 -21.83
N ILE A 130 -16.14 -28.00 -20.93
CA ILE A 130 -14.98 -28.23 -20.07
C ILE A 130 -13.75 -28.53 -20.93
N GLN A 131 -13.87 -29.41 -21.92
CA GLN A 131 -12.76 -29.75 -22.82
C GLN A 131 -12.27 -28.55 -23.61
N LYS A 132 -13.19 -27.75 -24.17
CA LYS A 132 -12.83 -26.50 -24.88
C LYS A 132 -12.13 -25.50 -23.96
N ALA A 133 -12.60 -25.36 -22.72
CA ALA A 133 -11.97 -24.49 -21.75
C ALA A 133 -10.54 -24.97 -21.41
N ILE A 134 -10.32 -26.27 -21.21
CA ILE A 134 -8.98 -26.86 -21.05
C ILE A 134 -8.09 -26.51 -22.25
N GLU A 135 -8.59 -26.74 -23.46
CA GLU A 135 -7.86 -26.47 -24.70
C GLU A 135 -7.56 -24.99 -24.92
N SER A 136 -8.25 -24.07 -24.25
CA SER A 136 -8.01 -22.62 -24.35
C SER A 136 -6.93 -22.09 -23.40
N ILE A 137 -6.54 -22.89 -22.39
CA ILE A 137 -5.56 -22.47 -21.39
C ILE A 137 -4.17 -22.44 -22.02
N SER A 138 -3.56 -21.25 -22.10
CA SER A 138 -2.25 -21.04 -22.74
C SER A 138 -1.12 -21.86 -22.11
N LEU A 139 -1.21 -22.22 -20.83
CA LEU A 139 -0.25 -23.11 -20.16
C LEU A 139 -0.17 -24.49 -20.83
N PHE A 140 -1.23 -24.92 -21.51
CA PHE A 140 -1.32 -26.21 -22.18
C PHE A 140 -1.10 -26.10 -23.69
N HIS A 141 -0.66 -24.95 -24.20
CA HIS A 141 -0.33 -24.80 -25.61
C HIS A 141 1.15 -25.08 -25.88
N ASP A 142 1.46 -25.57 -27.07
CA ASP A 142 2.81 -25.62 -27.62
C ASP A 142 3.28 -24.22 -28.08
N ASP A 143 4.48 -24.15 -28.65
CA ASP A 143 5.05 -22.89 -29.12
C ASP A 143 4.32 -22.33 -30.36
N ALA A 144 3.46 -23.13 -31.00
CA ALA A 144 2.58 -22.71 -32.09
C ALA A 144 1.17 -22.30 -31.61
N GLY A 145 0.93 -22.27 -30.29
CA GLY A 145 -0.35 -21.90 -29.70
C GLY A 145 -1.43 -22.98 -29.78
N LYS A 146 -1.06 -24.24 -30.03
CA LYS A 146 -2.00 -25.38 -30.11
C LYS A 146 -1.94 -26.24 -28.86
N PHE A 147 -3.06 -26.83 -28.46
CA PHE A 147 -3.11 -27.72 -27.30
C PHE A 147 -2.10 -28.87 -27.41
N ASP A 148 -1.27 -29.01 -26.37
CA ASP A 148 -0.25 -30.04 -26.22
C ASP A 148 -0.65 -31.00 -25.07
N PRO A 149 -1.08 -32.23 -25.40
CA PRO A 149 -1.43 -33.26 -24.42
C PRO A 149 -0.27 -33.63 -23.48
N VAL A 150 0.99 -33.45 -23.89
CA VAL A 150 2.18 -33.71 -23.05
C VAL A 150 2.29 -32.64 -21.97
N ARG A 151 2.16 -31.34 -22.32
CA ARG A 151 2.15 -30.24 -21.34
C ARG A 151 1.02 -30.39 -20.33
N TYR A 152 -0.19 -30.72 -20.79
CA TYR A 152 -1.33 -30.99 -19.91
C TYR A 152 -1.04 -32.14 -18.93
N ARG A 153 -0.57 -33.31 -19.41
CA ARG A 153 -0.22 -34.45 -18.53
C ARG A 153 0.91 -34.12 -17.55
N ASN A 154 1.89 -33.34 -17.99
CA ASN A 154 2.99 -32.90 -17.11
C ASN A 154 2.48 -31.96 -16.02
N TYR A 155 1.55 -31.06 -16.33
CA TYR A 155 0.90 -30.22 -15.33
C TYR A 155 0.09 -31.06 -14.34
N LEU A 156 -0.68 -32.06 -14.79
CA LEU A 156 -1.39 -32.96 -13.88
C LEU A 156 -0.44 -33.68 -12.92
N ARG A 157 0.70 -34.19 -13.42
CA ARG A 157 1.67 -34.95 -12.61
C ARG A 157 2.46 -34.08 -11.64
N ASN A 158 3.01 -32.97 -12.12
CA ASN A 158 4.00 -32.18 -11.38
C ASN A 158 3.39 -30.89 -10.81
N GLY A 159 2.46 -30.29 -11.55
CA GLY A 159 1.75 -29.10 -11.12
C GLY A 159 0.70 -29.43 -10.07
N LEU A 160 -0.32 -30.20 -10.44
CA LEU A 160 -1.51 -30.39 -9.62
C LEU A 160 -1.26 -31.27 -8.39
N SER A 161 -0.48 -32.35 -8.55
CA SER A 161 -0.17 -33.28 -7.45
C SER A 161 0.53 -32.63 -6.25
N ARG A 162 1.23 -31.49 -6.42
CA ARG A 162 1.89 -30.76 -5.32
C ARG A 162 0.90 -30.22 -4.28
N PHE A 163 -0.37 -30.15 -4.67
CA PHE A 163 -1.48 -29.72 -3.82
C PHE A 163 -2.39 -30.88 -3.39
N ALA A 164 -1.97 -32.13 -3.63
CA ALA A 164 -2.80 -33.33 -3.47
C ALA A 164 -4.12 -33.27 -4.26
N LEU A 165 -4.07 -32.63 -5.43
CA LEU A 165 -5.17 -32.51 -6.38
C LEU A 165 -4.92 -33.42 -7.60
N TYR A 166 -5.99 -33.89 -8.23
CA TYR A 166 -5.97 -34.79 -9.38
C TYR A 166 -6.78 -34.21 -10.54
N GLU A 167 -6.72 -34.87 -11.70
CA GLU A 167 -7.42 -34.40 -12.91
C GLU A 167 -8.90 -34.11 -12.67
N PHE A 168 -9.58 -34.93 -11.86
CA PHE A 168 -10.97 -34.66 -11.46
C PHE A 168 -11.17 -33.28 -10.84
N ASP A 169 -10.27 -32.86 -9.94
CA ASP A 169 -10.34 -31.54 -9.28
C ASP A 169 -10.13 -30.40 -10.27
N LEU A 170 -9.19 -30.56 -11.21
CA LEU A 170 -8.95 -29.56 -12.25
C LEU A 170 -10.17 -29.44 -13.17
N ARG A 171 -10.77 -30.55 -13.57
CA ARG A 171 -11.97 -30.54 -14.42
C ARG A 171 -13.16 -29.93 -13.68
N GLU A 172 -13.32 -30.20 -12.39
CA GLU A 172 -14.37 -29.58 -11.57
C GLU A 172 -14.15 -28.07 -11.44
N LEU A 173 -12.91 -27.62 -11.20
CA LEU A 173 -12.56 -26.20 -11.18
C LEU A 173 -12.85 -25.50 -12.51
N ILE A 174 -12.55 -26.18 -13.63
CA ILE A 174 -12.83 -25.64 -14.97
C ILE A 174 -14.34 -25.61 -15.23
N ALA A 175 -15.10 -26.59 -14.74
CA ALA A 175 -16.56 -26.55 -14.78
C ALA A 175 -17.10 -25.36 -13.97
N ASP A 176 -16.55 -25.08 -12.79
CA ASP A 176 -16.90 -23.90 -11.98
C ASP A 176 -16.64 -22.59 -12.76
N PHE A 177 -15.48 -22.49 -13.42
CA PHE A 177 -15.14 -21.35 -14.26
C PHE A 177 -16.11 -21.17 -15.43
N VAL A 178 -16.45 -22.24 -16.15
CA VAL A 178 -17.42 -22.18 -17.27
C VAL A 178 -18.81 -21.77 -16.78
N ASN A 179 -19.25 -22.30 -15.63
CA ASN A 179 -20.50 -21.90 -14.99
C ASN A 179 -20.45 -20.42 -14.58
N TYR A 180 -19.31 -19.94 -14.09
CA TYR A 180 -19.11 -18.55 -13.69
C TYR A 180 -19.26 -17.61 -14.90
N GLU A 181 -18.57 -17.89 -16.01
CA GLU A 181 -18.70 -17.11 -17.25
C GLU A 181 -20.13 -17.09 -17.78
N THR A 182 -20.82 -18.24 -17.70
CA THR A 182 -22.23 -18.37 -18.09
C THR A 182 -23.13 -17.49 -17.21
N ILE A 183 -23.00 -17.59 -15.89
CA ILE A 183 -23.82 -16.82 -14.94
C ILE A 183 -23.50 -15.32 -15.02
N LYS A 184 -22.23 -14.96 -15.18
CA LYS A 184 -21.80 -13.57 -15.40
C LYS A 184 -22.44 -12.99 -16.66
N THR A 185 -22.47 -13.76 -17.75
CA THR A 185 -23.16 -13.36 -18.98
C THR A 185 -24.66 -13.19 -18.75
N LEU A 186 -25.32 -14.15 -18.08
CA LEU A 186 -26.77 -14.09 -17.81
C LEU A 186 -27.15 -12.91 -16.93
N THR A 187 -26.37 -12.65 -15.88
CA THR A 187 -26.59 -11.52 -14.95
C THR A 187 -26.24 -10.17 -15.58
N GLY A 188 -25.32 -10.15 -16.55
CA GLY A 188 -24.94 -8.97 -17.33
C GLY A 188 -25.81 -8.68 -18.55
N ALA A 189 -26.57 -9.65 -19.07
CA ALA A 189 -27.29 -9.52 -20.35
C ALA A 189 -28.30 -8.36 -20.41
N GLY A 190 -28.85 -7.96 -19.27
CA GLY A 190 -29.75 -6.80 -19.16
C GLY A 190 -29.05 -5.46 -18.92
N LEU A 191 -27.73 -5.46 -18.72
CA LEU A 191 -26.92 -4.28 -18.38
C LEU A 191 -26.18 -3.71 -19.61
N GLY A 192 -26.76 -3.89 -20.80
CA GLY A 192 -26.17 -3.45 -22.05
C GLY A 192 -25.80 -1.96 -22.04
N VAL A 193 -24.62 -1.65 -22.57
CA VAL A 193 -24.12 -0.28 -22.65
C VAL A 193 -24.77 0.39 -23.86
N SER A 194 -25.38 1.53 -23.61
CA SER A 194 -26.02 2.32 -24.66
C SER A 194 -24.99 3.03 -25.55
N GLN A 195 -25.37 3.35 -26.79
CA GLN A 195 -24.49 4.10 -27.69
C GLN A 195 -24.08 5.47 -27.11
N TRP A 196 -24.97 6.13 -26.36
CA TRP A 196 -24.65 7.41 -25.72
C TRP A 196 -23.56 7.28 -24.64
N GLU A 197 -23.52 6.16 -23.92
CA GLU A 197 -22.46 5.87 -22.93
C GLU A 197 -21.13 5.62 -23.63
N VAL A 198 -21.14 4.90 -24.74
CA VAL A 198 -19.95 4.68 -25.58
C VAL A 198 -19.47 6.00 -26.18
N ASP A 199 -20.37 6.85 -26.68
CA ASP A 199 -20.05 8.18 -27.20
C ASP A 199 -19.41 9.06 -26.13
N ARG A 200 -19.98 9.08 -24.93
CA ARG A 200 -19.46 9.83 -23.79
C ARG A 200 -18.09 9.33 -23.37
N ALA A 201 -17.92 8.01 -23.28
CA ALA A 201 -16.65 7.38 -22.90
C ALA A 201 -15.58 7.62 -23.96
N TYR A 202 -15.92 7.50 -25.24
CA TYR A 202 -15.01 7.78 -26.36
C TYR A 202 -14.55 9.23 -26.34
N LYS A 203 -15.50 10.18 -26.23
CA LYS A 203 -15.17 11.60 -26.09
C LYS A 203 -14.27 11.85 -24.89
N ALA A 204 -14.60 11.31 -23.72
CA ALA A 204 -13.77 11.48 -22.54
C ALA A 204 -12.36 10.88 -22.73
N ARG A 205 -12.23 9.73 -23.36
CA ARG A 205 -10.93 9.06 -23.52
C ARG A 205 -10.01 9.76 -24.53
N TYR A 206 -10.57 10.35 -25.58
CA TYR A 206 -9.78 10.90 -26.69
C TYR A 206 -9.93 12.41 -26.86
N GLU A 207 -10.64 13.11 -25.98
CA GLU A 207 -10.66 14.57 -25.98
C GLU A 207 -9.28 15.15 -25.67
N THR A 208 -8.92 16.18 -26.42
CA THR A 208 -7.74 17.01 -26.16
C THR A 208 -8.19 18.37 -25.63
N PHE A 209 -7.39 18.92 -24.74
CA PHE A 209 -7.65 20.17 -24.04
C PHE A 209 -6.69 21.23 -24.58
N THR A 210 -7.25 22.33 -25.06
CA THR A 210 -6.48 23.54 -25.38
C THR A 210 -6.69 24.55 -24.26
N ALA A 211 -5.63 24.84 -23.51
CA ALA A 211 -5.70 25.70 -22.33
C ALA A 211 -4.63 26.80 -22.34
N TYR A 212 -4.89 27.85 -21.59
CA TYR A 212 -3.98 28.96 -21.34
C TYR A 212 -3.70 29.06 -19.84
N GLU A 213 -2.44 29.24 -19.51
CA GLU A 213 -1.95 29.54 -18.17
C GLU A 213 -1.85 31.07 -17.98
N ILE A 214 -2.41 31.57 -16.89
CA ILE A 214 -2.23 32.94 -16.42
C ILE A 214 -1.59 32.84 -15.03
N PHE A 215 -0.32 33.25 -14.93
CA PHE A 215 0.46 33.09 -13.70
C PHE A 215 0.86 34.45 -13.11
N LEU A 216 0.46 34.69 -11.87
CA LEU A 216 0.81 35.88 -11.10
C LEU A 216 1.97 35.54 -10.16
N LYS A 217 3.17 36.05 -10.47
CA LYS A 217 4.37 35.82 -9.67
C LYS A 217 4.29 36.45 -8.29
N ALA A 218 4.64 35.68 -7.26
CA ALA A 218 4.54 36.13 -5.88
C ALA A 218 5.54 37.27 -5.57
N GLU A 219 6.67 37.35 -6.27
CA GLU A 219 7.69 38.40 -6.10
C GLU A 219 7.15 39.80 -6.42
N ALA A 220 6.14 39.89 -7.29
CA ALA A 220 5.51 41.16 -7.62
C ALA A 220 4.77 41.79 -6.43
N PHE A 221 4.40 40.97 -5.44
CA PHE A 221 3.62 41.39 -4.26
C PHE A 221 4.47 41.53 -2.99
N ALA A 222 5.75 41.17 -3.05
CA ALA A 222 6.67 41.24 -1.91
C ALA A 222 7.21 42.66 -1.63
N LYS A 223 7.14 43.59 -2.59
CA LYS A 223 7.84 44.89 -2.51
C LYS A 223 7.20 45.92 -1.57
N ASP A 224 5.95 45.69 -1.14
CA ASP A 224 5.15 46.64 -0.35
C ASP A 224 4.59 46.05 0.96
N LEU A 225 5.25 45.02 1.51
CA LEU A 225 4.85 44.43 2.79
C LEU A 225 5.30 45.34 3.94
N LYS A 226 4.35 46.07 4.54
CA LYS A 226 4.58 46.92 5.71
C LYS A 226 3.89 46.30 6.93
N VAL A 227 4.63 45.46 7.66
CA VAL A 227 4.16 44.96 8.95
C VAL A 227 4.45 46.00 10.04
N THR A 228 3.39 46.50 10.67
CA THR A 228 3.45 47.48 11.75
C THR A 228 3.70 46.80 13.11
N ASP A 229 4.26 47.55 14.07
CA ASP A 229 4.48 47.02 15.42
C ASP A 229 3.16 46.62 16.12
N ASP A 230 2.05 47.30 15.81
CA ASP A 230 0.73 46.95 16.35
C ASP A 230 0.22 45.61 15.82
N GLN A 231 0.47 45.29 14.54
CA GLN A 231 0.13 43.99 13.96
C GLN A 231 0.97 42.87 14.58
N ILE A 232 2.26 43.12 14.85
CA ILE A 232 3.15 42.17 15.53
C ILE A 232 2.63 41.90 16.94
N ARG A 233 2.31 42.95 17.71
CA ARG A 233 1.74 42.83 19.06
C ARG A 233 0.48 42.00 19.05
N LYS A 234 -0.49 42.35 18.20
CA LYS A 234 -1.76 41.65 18.09
C LYS A 234 -1.57 40.18 17.71
N TYR A 235 -0.77 39.89 16.68
CA TYR A 235 -0.53 38.51 16.25
C TYR A 235 0.15 37.68 17.33
N TYR A 236 1.15 38.24 18.01
CA TYR A 236 1.79 37.59 19.14
C TYR A 236 0.79 37.32 20.26
N ASP A 237 -0.07 38.30 20.59
CA ASP A 237 -1.05 38.16 21.66
C ASP A 237 -2.11 37.09 21.38
N GLU A 238 -2.56 36.98 20.13
CA GLU A 238 -3.52 35.96 19.67
C GLU A 238 -2.88 34.56 19.53
N ASN A 239 -1.56 34.48 19.29
CA ASN A 239 -0.86 33.23 18.97
C ASN A 239 0.23 32.87 19.99
N LYS A 240 0.16 33.36 21.24
CA LYS A 240 1.21 33.18 22.27
C LYS A 240 1.71 31.74 22.36
N ALA A 241 0.80 30.78 22.44
CA ALA A 241 1.14 29.36 22.57
C ALA A 241 2.06 28.82 21.45
N SER A 242 2.07 29.44 20.28
CA SER A 242 2.94 29.06 19.14
C SER A 242 4.36 29.63 19.20
N PHE A 243 4.63 30.53 20.16
CA PHE A 243 5.92 31.20 20.35
C PHE A 243 6.58 30.73 21.64
N GLN A 244 7.04 29.48 21.61
CA GLN A 244 7.80 28.89 22.71
C GLN A 244 9.26 28.74 22.28
N SER A 245 10.17 28.94 23.23
CA SER A 245 11.56 28.56 23.05
C SER A 245 11.65 27.04 22.94
N GLU A 246 12.61 26.54 22.20
CA GLU A 246 12.96 25.12 22.31
C GLU A 246 13.47 24.78 23.72
N PRO A 247 13.20 23.57 24.23
CA PRO A 247 13.85 23.10 25.46
C PRO A 247 15.37 23.09 25.25
N ARG A 248 16.13 23.37 26.30
CA ARG A 248 17.59 23.36 26.25
C ARG A 248 18.17 22.38 27.25
N ARG A 249 19.27 21.73 26.87
CA ARG A 249 20.00 20.79 27.72
C ARG A 249 21.47 21.19 27.79
N ALA A 250 22.08 21.06 28.96
CA ALA A 250 23.52 21.11 29.13
C ALA A 250 24.00 19.72 29.51
N ILE A 251 25.09 19.26 28.90
CA ILE A 251 25.66 17.94 29.17
C ILE A 251 27.06 18.05 29.76
N ARG A 252 27.45 17.00 30.46
CA ARG A 252 28.84 16.63 30.71
C ARG A 252 29.17 15.43 29.86
N TYR A 253 30.41 15.34 29.39
CA TYR A 253 30.85 14.19 28.61
C TYR A 253 32.33 13.85 28.79
N LEU A 254 32.65 12.58 28.63
CA LEU A 254 34.00 12.06 28.48
C LEU A 254 34.22 11.71 27.01
N LYS A 255 35.26 12.30 26.41
CA LYS A 255 35.64 12.07 25.00
C LYS A 255 36.76 11.05 24.91
N PHE A 256 36.50 9.96 24.19
CA PHE A 256 37.49 8.95 23.81
C PHE A 256 37.86 9.18 22.35
N SER A 257 38.99 9.84 22.11
CA SER A 257 39.41 10.24 20.77
C SER A 257 39.88 9.02 19.98
N ILE A 258 39.29 8.81 18.81
CA ILE A 258 39.74 7.81 17.84
C ILE A 258 40.79 8.49 16.94
N PRO A 259 42.05 8.02 16.94
CA PRO A 259 43.06 8.65 16.11
C PRO A 259 42.69 8.49 14.62
N PRO A 260 42.80 9.55 13.80
CA PRO A 260 42.63 9.42 12.36
C PRO A 260 43.70 8.50 11.79
N LYS A 261 43.40 7.88 10.65
CA LYS A 261 44.39 7.09 9.91
C LYS A 261 45.49 8.01 9.40
N GLY A 262 46.75 7.72 9.74
CA GLY A 262 47.89 8.48 9.21
C GLY A 262 48.04 8.26 7.71
N GLU A 263 48.48 9.28 6.97
CA GLU A 263 48.59 9.22 5.49
C GLU A 263 49.42 8.03 4.96
N LYS A 264 50.42 7.59 5.72
CA LYS A 264 51.32 6.46 5.36
C LYS A 264 51.10 5.21 6.21
N GLU A 265 50.00 5.16 6.95
CA GLU A 265 49.73 4.11 7.91
C GLU A 265 48.98 2.93 7.28
N ALA A 266 49.40 1.70 7.60
CA ALA A 266 48.69 0.49 7.18
C ALA A 266 47.32 0.37 7.87
N GLU A 267 46.32 -0.19 7.17
CA GLU A 267 44.95 -0.36 7.68
C GLU A 267 44.90 -1.16 8.98
N ASP A 268 45.62 -2.29 9.06
CA ASP A 268 45.65 -3.14 10.25
C ASP A 268 46.24 -2.42 11.47
N GLN A 269 47.22 -1.54 11.26
CA GLN A 269 47.82 -0.73 12.32
C GLN A 269 46.84 0.31 12.85
N TRP A 270 46.07 0.93 11.94
CA TRP A 270 45.04 1.89 12.32
C TRP A 270 43.89 1.22 13.06
N GLN A 271 43.41 0.09 12.56
CA GLN A 271 42.36 -0.70 13.22
C GLN A 271 42.82 -1.21 14.59
N ALA A 272 44.08 -1.61 14.75
CA ALA A 272 44.62 -2.00 16.06
C ALA A 272 44.57 -0.83 17.06
N ARG A 273 45.00 0.38 16.67
CA ARG A 273 44.92 1.56 17.55
C ARG A 273 43.48 1.98 17.84
N ARG A 274 42.62 1.98 16.82
CA ARG A 274 41.19 2.24 16.98
C ARG A 274 40.54 1.25 17.95
N ASN A 275 40.89 -0.03 17.84
CA ASN A 275 40.39 -1.09 18.74
C ASN A 275 40.90 -0.91 20.17
N VAL A 276 42.11 -0.38 20.39
CA VAL A 276 42.60 -0.02 21.73
C VAL A 276 41.71 1.03 22.37
N GLU A 277 41.41 2.14 21.68
CA GLU A 277 40.53 3.19 22.23
C GLU A 277 39.07 2.71 22.37
N ALA A 278 38.57 1.91 21.43
CA ALA A 278 37.25 1.29 21.56
C ALA A 278 37.16 0.34 22.75
N ASN A 279 38.20 -0.46 23.02
CA ASN A 279 38.27 -1.33 24.19
C ASN A 279 38.37 -0.53 25.49
N ARG A 280 39.15 0.55 25.49
CA ARG A 280 39.25 1.48 26.61
C ARG A 280 37.89 2.10 26.94
N PHE A 281 37.14 2.53 25.92
CA PHE A 281 35.76 2.97 26.10
C PHE A 281 34.84 1.86 26.64
N ARG A 282 34.88 0.64 26.09
CA ARG A 282 34.07 -0.49 26.58
C ARG A 282 34.33 -0.78 28.06
N GLN A 283 35.58 -0.72 28.48
CA GLN A 283 35.96 -0.86 29.90
C GLN A 283 35.39 0.28 30.73
N ALA A 284 35.53 1.54 30.28
CA ALA A 284 34.96 2.68 30.98
C ALA A 284 33.44 2.58 31.13
N PHE A 285 32.74 2.26 30.04
CA PHE A 285 31.29 2.07 30.01
C PHE A 285 30.86 0.95 30.96
N LYS A 286 31.55 -0.20 30.92
CA LYS A 286 31.28 -1.32 31.82
C LYS A 286 31.48 -0.94 33.30
N THR A 287 32.54 -0.19 33.62
CA THR A 287 32.80 0.28 34.98
C THR A 287 31.71 1.21 35.47
N VAL A 288 31.30 2.19 34.65
CA VAL A 288 30.24 3.15 35.02
C VAL A 288 28.90 2.44 35.18
N ARG A 289 28.53 1.61 34.20
CA ARG A 289 27.28 0.85 34.22
C ARG A 289 27.21 -0.12 35.40
N GLY A 290 28.25 -0.92 35.64
CA GLY A 290 28.28 -1.86 36.76
C GLY A 290 28.31 -1.17 38.12
N ALA A 291 28.93 0.01 38.24
CA ALA A 291 28.86 0.81 39.46
C ALA A 291 27.40 1.24 39.77
N ILE A 292 26.61 1.59 38.76
CA ILE A 292 25.23 2.05 38.92
C ILE A 292 24.27 0.86 39.10
N GLU A 293 24.25 -0.07 38.15
CA GLU A 293 23.26 -1.16 38.09
C GLU A 293 23.51 -2.24 39.15
N GLU A 294 24.77 -2.63 39.38
CA GLU A 294 25.11 -3.75 40.27
C GLU A 294 25.42 -3.28 41.69
N ASN A 295 26.04 -2.10 41.85
CA ASN A 295 26.50 -1.59 43.13
C ASN A 295 25.67 -0.43 43.70
N GLY A 296 24.65 0.03 42.98
CA GLY A 296 23.74 1.09 43.42
C GLY A 296 24.41 2.45 43.64
N LYS A 297 25.58 2.70 43.04
CA LYS A 297 26.28 3.99 43.13
C LYS A 297 25.58 5.03 42.26
N SER A 298 25.64 6.29 42.68
CA SER A 298 25.23 7.40 41.82
C SER A 298 26.16 7.55 40.61
N LEU A 299 25.67 8.17 39.54
CA LEU A 299 26.49 8.47 38.37
C LEU A 299 27.76 9.28 38.73
N ALA A 300 27.66 10.23 39.66
CA ALA A 300 28.82 11.00 40.13
C ALA A 300 29.89 10.09 40.77
N GLU A 301 29.48 9.14 41.62
CA GLU A 301 30.38 8.17 42.24
C GLU A 301 30.94 7.16 41.24
N ALA A 302 30.14 6.75 40.24
CA ALA A 302 30.57 5.88 39.16
C ALA A 302 31.63 6.55 38.26
N ILE A 303 31.45 7.82 37.92
CA ILE A 303 32.43 8.62 37.18
C ILE A 303 33.69 8.84 38.04
N ALA A 304 33.56 9.14 39.33
CA ALA A 304 34.71 9.27 40.23
C ALA A 304 35.50 7.96 40.36
N LEU A 305 34.81 6.82 40.45
CA LEU A 305 35.43 5.49 40.44
C LEU A 305 36.20 5.25 39.14
N LEU A 306 35.58 5.55 37.99
CA LEU A 306 36.25 5.46 36.70
C LEU A 306 37.52 6.32 36.68
N GLN A 307 37.43 7.58 37.13
CA GLN A 307 38.57 8.51 37.18
C GLN A 307 39.65 8.09 38.19
N SER A 308 39.33 7.27 39.19
CA SER A 308 40.31 6.71 40.13
C SER A 308 41.02 5.46 39.58
N THR A 309 40.45 4.82 38.54
CA THR A 309 40.96 3.59 37.93
C THR A 309 42.17 3.88 37.05
N ASP A 310 43.22 3.05 37.17
CA ASP A 310 44.42 3.17 36.34
C ASP A 310 44.07 3.08 34.83
N GLY A 311 44.63 3.98 34.02
CA GLY A 311 44.28 4.14 32.60
C GLY A 311 43.17 5.17 32.29
N PHE A 312 42.42 5.61 33.29
CA PHE A 312 41.33 6.58 33.14
C PHE A 312 41.53 7.89 33.95
N LYS A 313 42.54 7.95 34.82
CA LYS A 313 42.88 9.14 35.64
C LYS A 313 43.05 10.45 34.85
N ALA A 314 43.44 10.36 33.59
CA ALA A 314 43.63 11.53 32.71
C ALA A 314 42.31 12.02 32.05
N LEU A 315 41.22 11.24 32.11
CA LEU A 315 39.95 11.63 31.51
C LEU A 315 39.21 12.62 32.44
N LYS A 316 39.03 13.84 31.95
CA LYS A 316 38.25 14.88 32.64
C LYS A 316 36.95 15.13 31.87
N PRO A 317 35.79 15.18 32.55
CA PRO A 317 34.55 15.59 31.93
C PRO A 317 34.66 17.00 31.36
N ALA A 318 34.32 17.16 30.09
CA ALA A 318 34.03 18.45 29.49
C ALA A 318 32.54 18.78 29.68
N GLU A 319 32.18 20.05 29.57
CA GLU A 319 30.81 20.53 29.78
C GLU A 319 30.37 21.46 28.65
N THR A 320 29.07 21.50 28.37
CA THR A 320 28.48 22.48 27.46
C THR A 320 27.66 23.53 28.22
N ALA A 321 27.45 24.70 27.60
CA ALA A 321 26.35 25.59 27.97
C ALA A 321 24.99 24.96 27.55
N PRO A 322 23.85 25.40 28.09
CA PRO A 322 22.53 24.95 27.62
C PRO A 322 22.28 25.30 26.16
N PHE A 323 21.92 24.31 25.34
CA PHE A 323 21.64 24.48 23.91
C PHE A 323 20.34 23.77 23.50
N PRO A 324 19.61 24.27 22.48
CA PRO A 324 18.45 23.58 21.90
C PRO A 324 18.88 22.52 20.88
N ALA A 325 18.01 21.55 20.60
CA ALA A 325 18.31 20.47 19.65
C ALA A 325 18.63 21.00 18.23
N SER A 326 17.99 22.10 17.84
CA SER A 326 18.20 22.77 16.53
C SER A 326 19.55 23.47 16.38
N ALA A 327 20.27 23.75 17.47
CA ALA A 327 21.54 24.48 17.45
C ALA A 327 22.56 23.84 18.41
N PRO A 328 23.07 22.64 18.10
CA PRO A 328 24.08 21.99 18.92
C PRO A 328 25.42 22.73 18.88
N PRO A 329 26.22 22.70 19.96
CA PRO A 329 27.56 23.28 20.00
C PRO A 329 28.48 22.66 18.94
N SER A 330 29.26 23.50 18.25
CA SER A 330 30.20 23.06 17.21
C SER A 330 31.27 22.09 17.70
N ASP A 331 31.59 22.14 19.00
CA ASP A 331 32.58 21.27 19.62
C ASP A 331 32.09 19.81 19.76
N LEU A 332 30.80 19.56 19.53
CA LEU A 332 30.21 18.23 19.45
C LEU A 332 30.16 17.78 17.98
N GLU A 333 31.19 17.03 17.57
CA GLU A 333 31.48 16.60 16.19
C GLU A 333 30.36 15.76 15.49
N GLY A 334 29.27 15.40 16.20
CA GLY A 334 28.17 14.56 15.69
C GLY A 334 26.90 15.30 15.22
N GLY A 335 26.88 16.63 15.27
CA GLY A 335 25.78 17.45 14.73
C GLY A 335 24.39 17.07 15.26
N SER A 336 23.41 16.98 14.35
CA SER A 336 22.00 16.71 14.69
C SER A 336 21.76 15.34 15.31
N GLN A 337 22.43 14.28 14.83
CA GLN A 337 22.27 12.92 15.37
C GLN A 337 22.71 12.82 16.84
N PHE A 338 23.73 13.60 17.22
CA PHE A 338 24.16 13.70 18.61
C PHE A 338 23.14 14.50 19.43
N ALA A 339 22.65 15.62 18.91
CA ALA A 339 21.61 16.41 19.57
C ALA A 339 20.37 15.56 19.88
N ASP A 340 19.85 14.77 18.93
CA ASP A 340 18.67 13.92 19.13
C ASP A 340 18.86 12.94 20.29
N ARG A 341 20.04 12.30 20.38
CA ARG A 341 20.35 11.38 21.48
C ARG A 341 20.40 12.09 22.83
N ILE A 342 21.03 13.26 22.90
CA ILE A 342 21.06 14.08 24.11
C ILE A 342 19.65 14.45 24.57
N PHE A 343 18.76 14.78 23.64
CA PHE A 343 17.38 15.15 23.93
C PHE A 343 16.46 13.97 24.23
N ASN A 344 16.85 12.75 23.87
CA ASN A 344 16.15 11.50 24.23
C ASN A 344 16.59 10.90 25.57
N LEU A 345 17.67 11.41 26.19
CA LEU A 345 18.10 10.96 27.51
C LEU A 345 17.01 11.23 28.56
N ASP A 346 16.72 10.26 29.43
CA ASP A 346 15.68 10.40 30.45
C ASP A 346 16.08 11.47 31.48
N GLU A 347 15.31 12.55 31.53
CA GLU A 347 15.55 13.68 32.44
C GLU A 347 15.14 13.40 33.89
N LYS A 348 14.32 12.37 34.13
CA LYS A 348 13.86 11.99 35.47
C LYS A 348 14.85 11.07 36.18
N ASP A 349 15.63 10.31 35.42
CA ASP A 349 16.67 9.46 35.96
C ASP A 349 17.98 10.25 36.11
N ARG A 350 18.33 10.57 37.37
CA ARG A 350 19.58 11.26 37.71
C ARG A 350 20.83 10.45 37.41
N ASN A 351 20.68 9.15 37.18
CA ASN A 351 21.75 8.26 36.77
C ASN A 351 21.73 7.98 35.25
N ALA A 352 20.87 8.63 34.47
CA ALA A 352 20.84 8.45 33.03
C ALA A 352 22.14 8.95 32.39
N PHE A 353 22.78 8.06 31.64
CA PHE A 353 23.91 8.37 30.77
C PHE A 353 23.76 7.56 29.49
N ASP A 354 24.35 8.05 28.41
CA ASP A 354 24.34 7.36 27.12
C ASP A 354 25.61 7.69 26.33
N THR A 355 25.72 7.17 25.12
CA THR A 355 26.92 7.20 24.32
C THR A 355 26.63 7.55 22.86
N VAL A 356 27.56 8.28 22.24
CA VAL A 356 27.52 8.59 20.80
C VAL A 356 28.88 8.32 20.20
N ALA A 357 28.91 7.53 19.13
CA ALA A 357 30.11 7.33 18.33
C ALA A 357 30.06 8.23 17.10
N THR A 358 31.19 8.88 16.83
CA THR A 358 31.47 9.66 15.63
C THR A 358 32.69 9.05 14.93
N ASP A 359 33.08 9.58 13.78
CA ASP A 359 34.27 9.10 13.05
C ASP A 359 35.58 9.35 13.82
N THR A 360 35.59 10.38 14.68
CA THR A 360 36.78 10.89 15.37
C THR A 360 36.78 10.65 16.87
N ALA A 361 35.64 10.27 17.47
CA ALA A 361 35.55 10.03 18.90
C ALA A 361 34.31 9.23 19.33
N ILE A 362 34.40 8.60 20.50
CA ILE A 362 33.26 8.07 21.24
C ILE A 362 33.03 8.95 22.47
N TYR A 363 31.81 9.41 22.64
CA TYR A 363 31.37 10.24 23.76
C TYR A 363 30.57 9.39 24.74
N LEU A 364 30.90 9.47 26.03
CA LEU A 364 30.05 9.02 27.13
C LEU A 364 29.50 10.28 27.82
N TYR A 365 28.20 10.51 27.80
CA TYR A 365 27.61 11.79 28.21
C TYR A 365 26.41 11.61 29.16
N TRP A 366 26.13 12.66 29.93
CA TRP A 366 25.01 12.74 30.85
C TRP A 366 24.58 14.20 31.05
N LEU A 367 23.39 14.42 31.61
CA LEU A 367 22.89 15.78 31.89
C LEU A 367 23.74 16.45 32.98
N LYS A 368 24.19 17.68 32.72
CA LYS A 368 24.89 18.52 33.69
C LYS A 368 23.95 19.02 34.78
N GLU A 369 22.77 19.45 34.35
CA GLU A 369 21.73 20.07 35.16
C GLU A 369 20.35 19.68 34.64
N ALA A 370 19.30 20.01 35.38
CA ALA A 370 17.93 19.78 34.94
C ALA A 370 17.69 20.51 33.60
N PRO A 371 16.97 19.90 32.64
CA PRO A 371 16.66 20.56 31.38
C PRO A 371 15.95 21.89 31.61
N VAL A 372 16.29 22.89 30.79
CA VAL A 372 15.56 24.15 30.74
C VAL A 372 14.32 23.89 29.87
N PRO A 373 13.10 23.90 30.44
CA PRO A 373 11.90 23.61 29.67
C PRO A 373 11.65 24.68 28.62
N ALA A 374 10.84 24.34 27.62
CA ALA A 374 10.30 25.32 26.69
C ALA A 374 9.56 26.41 27.49
N ALA A 375 9.94 27.67 27.26
CA ALA A 375 9.32 28.82 27.88
C ALA A 375 8.64 29.67 26.82
N GLN A 376 7.56 30.36 27.19
CA GLN A 376 6.93 31.36 26.33
C GLN A 376 7.97 32.43 25.99
N LEU A 377 8.28 32.61 24.70
CA LEU A 377 9.14 33.70 24.24
C LEU A 377 8.42 35.01 24.50
N SER A 378 9.15 36.04 24.92
CA SER A 378 8.61 37.41 24.97
C SER A 378 8.36 37.95 23.57
N LEU A 379 7.56 39.03 23.47
CA LEU A 379 7.30 39.70 22.20
C LEU A 379 8.60 40.14 21.52
N GLU A 380 9.58 40.65 22.26
CA GLU A 380 10.87 41.10 21.71
C GLU A 380 11.66 39.94 21.11
N GLU A 381 11.66 38.77 21.75
CA GLU A 381 12.33 37.57 21.26
C GLU A 381 11.61 36.96 20.06
N ALA A 382 10.27 36.98 20.05
CA ALA A 382 9.45 36.45 18.97
C ALA A 382 9.29 37.44 17.79
N LYS A 383 9.67 38.73 17.95
CA LYS A 383 9.36 39.82 17.01
C LYS A 383 9.77 39.51 15.57
N ALA A 384 10.96 38.95 15.37
CA ALA A 384 11.47 38.61 14.04
C ALA A 384 10.67 37.49 13.38
N GLU A 385 10.32 36.44 14.13
CA GLU A 385 9.53 35.31 13.63
C GLU A 385 8.07 35.71 13.38
N VAL A 386 7.46 36.48 14.29
CA VAL A 386 6.12 37.05 14.10
C VAL A 386 6.07 37.91 12.84
N ARG A 387 7.05 38.79 12.65
CA ARG A 387 7.16 39.63 11.44
C ARG A 387 7.23 38.77 10.19
N LYS A 388 8.10 37.76 10.16
CA LYS A 388 8.24 36.86 9.01
C LYS A 388 6.94 36.13 8.67
N ARG A 389 6.21 35.64 9.69
CA ARG A 389 4.90 34.99 9.49
C ARG A 389 3.83 35.95 8.97
N LEU A 390 3.78 37.17 9.51
CA LEU A 390 2.86 38.21 9.06
C LEU A 390 3.17 38.66 7.63
N GLU A 391 4.45 38.80 7.28
CA GLU A 391 4.87 39.12 5.91
C GLU A 391 4.45 38.01 4.94
N ALA A 392 4.60 36.74 5.31
CA ALA A 392 4.12 35.62 4.50
C ALA A 392 2.58 35.63 4.35
N GLN A 393 1.84 35.82 5.45
CA GLN A 393 0.37 35.90 5.40
C GLN A 393 -0.13 37.09 4.57
N ASP A 394 0.46 38.28 4.74
CA ASP A 394 0.08 39.48 3.98
C ASP A 394 0.41 39.29 2.49
N LYS A 395 1.54 38.66 2.17
CA LYS A 395 1.91 38.30 0.80
C LYS A 395 0.88 37.36 0.17
N ASP A 396 0.51 36.28 0.85
CA ASP A 396 -0.45 35.29 0.34
C ASP A 396 -1.85 35.89 0.18
N ALA A 397 -2.28 36.71 1.15
CA ALA A 397 -3.56 37.41 1.09
C ALA A 397 -3.61 38.42 -0.08
N LYS A 398 -2.56 39.23 -0.27
CA LYS A 398 -2.45 40.17 -1.39
C LYS A 398 -2.43 39.46 -2.73
N LEU A 399 -1.67 38.36 -2.84
CA LEU A 399 -1.59 37.55 -4.05
C LEU A 399 -2.95 36.95 -4.40
N THR A 400 -3.66 36.40 -3.40
CA THR A 400 -5.02 35.85 -3.58
C THR A 400 -5.98 36.95 -4.07
N ALA A 401 -6.03 38.09 -3.39
CA ALA A 401 -6.91 39.20 -3.77
C ALA A 401 -6.58 39.76 -5.17
N ALA A 402 -5.30 39.79 -5.55
CA ALA A 402 -4.87 40.19 -6.87
C ALA A 402 -5.31 39.17 -7.94
N ALA A 403 -5.16 37.88 -7.67
CA ALA A 403 -5.60 36.83 -8.57
C ALA A 403 -7.12 36.84 -8.76
N ASP A 404 -7.90 37.02 -7.70
CA ASP A 404 -9.36 37.19 -7.76
C ASP A 404 -9.76 38.39 -8.60
N LYS A 405 -9.08 39.53 -8.41
CA LYS A 405 -9.31 40.75 -9.20
C LYS A 405 -9.01 40.51 -10.68
N VAL A 406 -7.87 39.90 -11.00
CA VAL A 406 -7.49 39.57 -12.38
C VAL A 406 -8.52 38.64 -12.98
N ARG A 407 -8.91 37.57 -12.29
CA ARG A 407 -9.93 36.63 -12.74
C ARG A 407 -11.24 37.35 -13.05
N LYS A 408 -11.73 38.22 -12.16
CA LYS A 408 -12.96 39.00 -12.39
C LYS A 408 -12.85 39.87 -13.64
N GLN A 409 -11.74 40.58 -13.81
CA GLN A 409 -11.50 41.40 -15.00
C GLN A 409 -11.46 40.57 -16.28
N LEU A 410 -10.78 39.43 -16.26
CA LEU A 410 -10.73 38.52 -17.42
C LEU A 410 -12.12 37.99 -17.76
N SER A 411 -12.89 37.52 -16.77
CA SER A 411 -14.27 37.05 -16.96
C SER A 411 -15.18 38.13 -17.58
N GLU A 412 -15.10 39.37 -17.11
CA GLU A 412 -15.87 40.50 -17.68
C GLU A 412 -15.49 40.81 -19.14
N LEU A 413 -14.21 40.66 -19.49
CA LEU A 413 -13.72 40.90 -20.85
C LEU A 413 -14.06 39.75 -21.81
N LEU A 414 -13.98 38.51 -21.32
CA LEU A 414 -14.43 37.32 -22.05
C LEU A 414 -15.95 37.38 -22.32
N GLY A 415 -16.75 37.81 -21.34
CA GLY A 415 -18.18 38.03 -21.51
C GLY A 415 -18.55 39.10 -22.55
N LYS A 416 -17.61 39.97 -22.94
CA LYS A 416 -17.74 40.95 -24.03
C LYS A 416 -17.26 40.41 -25.38
N GLY A 417 -16.91 39.12 -25.48
CA GLY A 417 -16.48 38.46 -26.71
C GLY A 417 -15.00 38.63 -27.05
N LYS A 418 -14.16 39.16 -26.14
CA LYS A 418 -12.70 39.20 -26.36
C LYS A 418 -12.09 37.80 -26.22
N THR A 419 -11.00 37.55 -26.92
CA THR A 419 -10.17 36.35 -26.70
C THR A 419 -9.40 36.44 -25.38
N ILE A 420 -8.97 35.30 -24.82
CA ILE A 420 -8.21 35.29 -23.56
C ILE A 420 -6.90 36.08 -23.64
N THR A 421 -6.22 36.06 -24.79
CA THR A 421 -4.98 36.82 -25.03
C THR A 421 -5.23 38.32 -25.07
N GLU A 422 -6.32 38.79 -25.68
CA GLU A 422 -6.73 40.20 -25.65
C GLU A 422 -7.19 40.65 -24.27
N ALA A 423 -7.93 39.79 -23.56
CA ALA A 423 -8.39 40.04 -22.20
C ALA A 423 -7.21 40.17 -21.24
N ALA A 424 -6.24 39.24 -21.31
CA ALA A 424 -5.01 39.26 -20.53
C ALA A 424 -4.19 40.53 -20.78
N LYS A 425 -3.98 40.89 -22.05
CA LYS A 425 -3.31 42.15 -22.42
C LYS A 425 -4.03 43.38 -21.86
N SER A 426 -5.37 43.39 -21.87
CA SER A 426 -6.16 44.50 -21.30
C SER A 426 -6.09 44.56 -19.77
N ALA A 427 -5.94 43.41 -19.10
CA ALA A 427 -5.80 43.29 -17.66
C ALA A 427 -4.33 43.45 -17.17
N GLY A 428 -3.38 43.62 -18.09
CA GLY A 428 -1.96 43.77 -17.75
C GLY A 428 -1.28 42.47 -17.30
N VAL A 429 -1.84 41.32 -17.67
CA VAL A 429 -1.28 39.99 -17.38
C VAL A 429 -0.96 39.22 -18.67
N GLU A 430 -0.14 38.19 -18.57
CA GLU A 430 0.19 37.31 -19.69
C GLU A 430 -0.70 36.06 -19.66
N ALA A 431 -1.28 35.71 -20.81
CA ALA A 431 -1.93 34.42 -21.02
C ALA A 431 -1.05 33.56 -21.93
N LYS A 432 -0.37 32.59 -21.33
CA LYS A 432 0.54 31.68 -22.01
C LYS A 432 -0.22 30.47 -22.53
N ALA A 433 -0.20 30.25 -23.85
CA ALA A 433 -0.75 29.03 -24.42
C ALA A 433 0.07 27.81 -23.98
N VAL A 434 -0.61 26.76 -23.57
CA VAL A 434 -0.03 25.48 -23.20
C VAL A 434 -0.18 24.52 -24.39
N LYS A 435 0.76 23.58 -24.59
CA LYS A 435 0.59 22.59 -25.67
C LYS A 435 -0.68 21.76 -25.41
N PRO A 436 -1.49 21.45 -26.44
CA PRO A 436 -2.65 20.58 -26.27
C PRO A 436 -2.26 19.24 -25.63
N PHE A 437 -3.10 18.76 -24.73
CA PHE A 437 -2.88 17.53 -23.96
C PHE A 437 -4.18 16.74 -23.86
N ASP A 438 -4.09 15.43 -23.61
CA ASP A 438 -5.23 14.58 -23.30
C ASP A 438 -5.36 14.37 -21.78
N ARG A 439 -6.31 13.53 -21.34
CA ARG A 439 -6.52 13.28 -19.90
C ARG A 439 -5.36 12.54 -19.24
N ASP A 440 -4.60 11.77 -20.01
CA ASP A 440 -3.60 10.84 -19.51
C ASP A 440 -2.23 11.52 -19.39
N ALA A 441 -1.91 12.46 -20.28
CA ALA A 441 -0.64 13.18 -20.31
C ALA A 441 -0.71 14.55 -19.61
N ASN A 442 0.40 14.94 -18.95
CA ASN A 442 0.55 16.31 -18.46
C ASN A 442 0.91 17.26 -19.61
N PRO A 443 0.38 18.50 -19.59
CA PRO A 443 0.74 19.50 -20.58
C PRO A 443 2.23 19.87 -20.55
N GLU A 444 2.81 20.03 -21.74
CA GLU A 444 4.17 20.58 -21.89
C GLU A 444 4.17 22.11 -22.00
N GLY A 445 5.33 22.71 -21.71
CA GLY A 445 5.55 24.15 -21.90
C GLY A 445 5.16 25.02 -20.70
N THR A 446 4.84 24.41 -19.55
CA THR A 446 4.52 25.09 -18.29
C THR A 446 5.30 24.48 -17.12
N GLY A 447 5.66 25.30 -16.13
CA GLY A 447 6.20 24.83 -14.84
C GLY A 447 5.14 24.22 -13.93
N ASN A 448 3.85 24.44 -14.25
CA ASN A 448 2.70 24.09 -13.42
C ASN A 448 1.86 22.96 -14.04
N ALA A 449 2.47 22.04 -14.79
CA ALA A 449 1.77 21.11 -15.67
C ALA A 449 0.66 20.29 -14.99
N SER A 450 0.93 19.76 -13.79
CA SER A 450 -0.06 18.97 -13.04
C SER A 450 -1.28 19.82 -12.61
N ALA A 451 -1.03 21.04 -12.11
CA ALA A 451 -2.09 21.95 -11.68
C ALA A 451 -2.92 22.46 -12.86
N VAL A 452 -2.26 22.77 -13.99
CA VAL A 452 -2.94 23.14 -15.24
C VAL A 452 -3.86 22.02 -15.71
N LYS A 453 -3.36 20.77 -15.74
CA LYS A 453 -4.18 19.60 -16.10
C LYS A 453 -5.39 19.46 -15.19
N ALA A 454 -5.16 19.42 -13.87
CA ALA A 454 -6.23 19.20 -12.89
C ALA A 454 -7.38 20.21 -13.05
N GLN A 455 -7.05 21.50 -13.17
CA GLN A 455 -8.06 22.55 -13.36
C GLN A 455 -8.74 22.49 -14.72
N ALA A 456 -7.98 22.30 -15.81
CA ALA A 456 -8.55 22.25 -17.16
C ALA A 456 -9.59 21.12 -17.32
N LEU A 457 -9.39 19.97 -16.65
CA LEU A 457 -10.32 18.84 -16.68
C LEU A 457 -11.68 19.15 -16.04
N GLU A 458 -11.75 20.12 -15.12
CA GLU A 458 -12.97 20.54 -14.42
C GLU A 458 -13.71 21.68 -15.14
N LEU A 459 -13.03 22.41 -16.02
CA LEU A 459 -13.58 23.60 -16.69
C LEU A 459 -14.41 23.29 -17.93
N VAL A 460 -15.42 24.10 -18.21
CA VAL A 460 -16.10 24.13 -19.53
C VAL A 460 -15.32 25.04 -20.49
N PRO A 461 -15.26 24.76 -21.81
CA PRO A 461 -14.66 25.69 -22.77
C PRO A 461 -15.21 27.11 -22.63
N GLY A 462 -14.33 28.10 -22.60
CA GLY A 462 -14.66 29.50 -22.33
C GLY A 462 -14.59 29.90 -20.85
N GLN A 463 -14.29 28.98 -19.94
CA GLN A 463 -14.28 29.24 -18.50
C GLN A 463 -12.85 29.45 -17.95
N LEU A 464 -12.76 30.28 -16.92
CA LEU A 464 -11.59 30.45 -16.05
C LEU A 464 -11.74 29.64 -14.76
N SER A 465 -10.67 29.00 -14.31
CA SER A 465 -10.59 28.40 -12.98
C SER A 465 -10.64 29.42 -11.86
N GLU A 466 -10.92 28.94 -10.65
CA GLU A 466 -10.60 29.67 -9.43
C GLU A 466 -9.07 29.81 -9.30
N PRO A 467 -8.55 30.88 -8.67
CA PRO A 467 -7.13 30.98 -8.41
C PRO A 467 -6.65 29.81 -7.55
N SER A 468 -5.52 29.24 -7.94
CA SER A 468 -4.82 28.22 -7.16
C SER A 468 -3.45 28.74 -6.74
N MET A 469 -3.11 28.59 -5.47
CA MET A 469 -1.80 28.99 -4.97
C MET A 469 -0.76 27.93 -5.34
N GLN A 470 0.34 28.40 -5.91
CA GLN A 470 1.54 27.64 -6.24
C GLN A 470 2.71 28.17 -5.41
N PRO A 471 3.81 27.41 -5.23
CA PRO A 471 4.95 27.85 -4.42
C PRO A 471 5.55 29.21 -4.84
N ASP A 472 5.47 29.55 -6.13
CA ASP A 472 6.04 30.74 -6.75
C ASP A 472 5.00 31.81 -7.16
N GLY A 473 3.70 31.60 -6.87
CA GLY A 473 2.66 32.53 -7.32
C GLY A 473 1.24 31.98 -7.31
N ALA A 474 0.33 32.70 -7.97
CA ALA A 474 -1.04 32.28 -8.16
C ALA A 474 -1.28 31.91 -9.62
N LEU A 475 -1.89 30.74 -9.83
CA LEU A 475 -2.21 30.20 -11.13
C LEU A 475 -3.71 30.28 -11.39
N LEU A 476 -4.06 30.81 -12.55
CA LEU A 476 -5.36 30.73 -13.19
C LEU A 476 -5.21 29.96 -14.51
N VAL A 477 -6.22 29.16 -14.83
CA VAL A 477 -6.27 28.36 -16.05
C VAL A 477 -7.53 28.74 -16.81
N TYR A 478 -7.37 29.07 -18.08
CA TYR A 478 -8.47 29.26 -19.01
C TYR A 478 -8.54 28.06 -19.95
N LEU A 479 -9.70 27.43 -20.05
CA LEU A 479 -9.91 26.38 -21.04
C LEU A 479 -10.51 26.98 -22.31
N ALA A 480 -9.76 26.93 -23.41
CA ALA A 480 -10.22 27.48 -24.69
C ALA A 480 -11.11 26.51 -25.46
N ALA A 481 -10.72 25.23 -25.53
CA ALA A 481 -11.44 24.23 -26.31
C ALA A 481 -11.25 22.82 -25.75
N ARG A 482 -12.25 21.96 -26.02
CA ARG A 482 -12.19 20.51 -25.88
C ARG A 482 -12.60 19.91 -27.21
N ASP A 483 -11.66 19.27 -27.87
CA ASP A 483 -11.87 18.69 -29.19
C ASP A 483 -11.61 17.19 -29.15
N VAL A 484 -12.33 16.42 -29.96
CA VAL A 484 -11.99 15.01 -30.20
C VAL A 484 -11.35 14.95 -31.57
N PRO A 485 -10.03 14.75 -31.66
CA PRO A 485 -9.35 14.65 -32.95
C PRO A 485 -9.97 13.53 -33.77
N LYS A 486 -10.15 13.75 -35.08
CA LYS A 486 -10.59 12.68 -35.98
C LYS A 486 -9.54 11.57 -35.99
N ARG A 487 -10.01 10.33 -35.80
CA ARG A 487 -9.16 9.14 -35.76
C ARG A 487 -9.69 8.10 -36.72
N ASP A 488 -8.83 7.55 -37.56
CA ASP A 488 -9.22 6.47 -38.46
C ASP A 488 -9.61 5.19 -37.69
N SER A 489 -9.06 5.01 -36.47
CA SER A 489 -9.38 3.91 -35.55
C SER A 489 -10.66 4.11 -34.74
N GLU A 490 -11.44 5.17 -34.98
CA GLU A 490 -12.64 5.49 -34.20
C GLU A 490 -13.66 4.34 -34.15
N PRO A 491 -14.01 3.66 -35.27
CA PRO A 491 -14.96 2.54 -35.22
C PRO A 491 -14.47 1.38 -34.34
N GLU A 492 -13.21 0.99 -34.45
CA GLU A 492 -12.61 -0.09 -33.64
C GLU A 492 -12.47 0.31 -32.17
N ASP A 493 -12.08 1.55 -31.89
CA ASP A 493 -11.96 2.09 -30.54
C ASP A 493 -13.31 2.12 -29.82
N ARG A 494 -14.38 2.52 -30.52
CA ARG A 494 -15.76 2.52 -29.99
C ARG A 494 -16.27 1.11 -29.72
N LYS A 495 -16.00 0.18 -30.64
CA LYS A 495 -16.36 -1.23 -30.44
C LYS A 495 -15.67 -1.79 -29.20
N ARG A 496 -14.35 -1.57 -29.07
CA ARG A 496 -13.56 -2.01 -27.91
C ARG A 496 -14.05 -1.37 -26.61
N LEU A 497 -14.36 -0.07 -26.60
CA LEU A 497 -14.96 0.60 -25.44
C LEU A 497 -16.31 -0.02 -25.06
N SER A 498 -17.17 -0.31 -26.04
CA SER A 498 -18.45 -0.97 -25.78
C SER A 498 -18.26 -2.35 -25.15
N GLU A 499 -17.28 -3.13 -25.61
CA GLU A 499 -16.95 -4.45 -25.06
C GLU A 499 -16.36 -4.34 -23.65
N GLU A 500 -15.41 -3.41 -23.42
CA GLU A 500 -14.81 -3.12 -22.11
C GLU A 500 -15.90 -2.73 -21.09
N MET A 501 -16.79 -1.81 -21.46
CA MET A 501 -17.87 -1.33 -20.59
C MET A 501 -18.92 -2.41 -20.32
N SER A 502 -19.26 -3.23 -21.34
CA SER A 502 -20.21 -4.34 -21.17
C SER A 502 -19.63 -5.43 -20.28
N GLY A 503 -18.34 -5.73 -20.43
CA GLY A 503 -17.63 -6.67 -19.54
C GLY A 503 -17.58 -6.17 -18.09
N ALA A 504 -17.35 -4.87 -17.88
CA ALA A 504 -17.38 -4.26 -16.56
C ALA A 504 -18.80 -4.34 -15.94
N ALA A 505 -19.84 -3.99 -16.71
CA ALA A 505 -21.22 -4.09 -16.27
C ALA A 505 -21.63 -5.53 -15.91
N ALA A 506 -21.25 -6.52 -16.73
CA ALA A 506 -21.48 -7.93 -16.44
C ALA A 506 -20.77 -8.40 -15.17
N SER A 507 -19.55 -7.91 -14.92
CA SER A 507 -18.80 -8.20 -13.70
C SER A 507 -19.51 -7.61 -12.47
N SER A 508 -19.96 -6.35 -12.54
CA SER A 508 -20.75 -5.72 -11.47
C SER A 508 -22.09 -6.43 -11.25
N GLY A 509 -22.76 -6.87 -12.31
CA GLY A 509 -24.00 -7.65 -12.23
C GLY A 509 -23.80 -8.99 -11.53
N PHE A 510 -22.74 -9.72 -11.87
CA PHE A 510 -22.36 -10.96 -11.19
C PHE A 510 -22.07 -10.71 -9.71
N GLU A 511 -21.25 -9.71 -9.39
CA GLU A 511 -20.86 -9.39 -8.02
C GLU A 511 -22.08 -9.05 -7.15
N ALA A 512 -22.98 -8.19 -7.66
CA ALA A 512 -24.21 -7.84 -6.96
C ALA A 512 -25.13 -9.06 -6.77
N TRP A 513 -25.30 -9.88 -7.80
CA TRP A 513 -26.06 -11.12 -7.74
C TRP A 513 -25.48 -12.09 -6.72
N PHE A 514 -24.16 -12.29 -6.72
CA PHE A 514 -23.49 -13.24 -5.86
C PHE A 514 -23.43 -12.75 -4.40
N ALA A 515 -23.21 -11.46 -4.17
CA ALA A 515 -23.31 -10.85 -2.86
C ALA A 515 -24.70 -11.04 -2.23
N ALA A 516 -25.78 -10.83 -3.00
CA ALA A 516 -27.14 -11.08 -2.54
C ALA A 516 -27.38 -12.55 -2.15
N ARG A 517 -26.74 -13.50 -2.84
CA ARG A 517 -26.81 -14.93 -2.48
C ARG A 517 -26.06 -15.22 -1.18
N ARG A 518 -24.84 -14.72 -1.05
CA ARG A 518 -24.02 -14.91 0.17
C ARG A 518 -24.68 -14.32 1.42
N ALA A 519 -25.40 -13.21 1.29
CA ALA A 519 -26.14 -12.61 2.40
C ALA A 519 -27.25 -13.52 2.96
N GLY A 520 -27.79 -14.43 2.14
CA GLY A 520 -28.81 -15.40 2.54
C GLY A 520 -28.26 -16.75 3.00
N THR A 521 -26.93 -16.94 2.98
CA THR A 521 -26.28 -18.22 3.26
C THR A 521 -26.25 -18.52 4.77
N GLN A 522 -26.67 -19.73 5.14
CA GLN A 522 -26.52 -20.26 6.50
C GLN A 522 -25.13 -20.85 6.70
N LEU A 523 -24.21 -20.04 7.24
CA LEU A 523 -22.85 -20.42 7.56
C LEU A 523 -22.63 -20.49 9.08
N ASN A 524 -22.12 -21.61 9.57
CA ASN A 524 -21.64 -21.75 10.94
C ASN A 524 -20.17 -22.18 10.95
N ARG A 525 -19.31 -21.37 11.58
CA ARG A 525 -17.87 -21.65 11.75
C ARG A 525 -17.56 -21.83 13.23
N PRO A 526 -16.85 -22.90 13.64
CA PRO A 526 -16.36 -23.02 15.00
C PRO A 526 -15.52 -21.81 15.39
N MET A 527 -15.62 -21.37 16.64
CA MET A 527 -14.80 -20.28 17.17
C MET A 527 -13.56 -20.84 17.86
N VAL A 528 -12.41 -20.22 17.62
CA VAL A 528 -11.11 -20.55 18.24
C VAL A 528 -10.48 -19.31 18.85
N LYS A 529 -9.50 -19.50 19.73
CA LYS A 529 -8.73 -18.42 20.34
C LYS A 529 -7.52 -18.07 19.46
N ASP A 530 -7.38 -16.81 19.08
CA ASP A 530 -6.18 -16.30 18.41
C ASP A 530 -5.01 -16.13 19.41
N ARG A 531 -3.87 -15.64 18.92
CA ARG A 531 -2.65 -15.43 19.74
C ARG A 531 -2.85 -14.42 20.86
N ASP A 532 -3.79 -13.49 20.70
CA ASP A 532 -4.11 -12.44 21.66
C ASP A 532 -5.27 -12.86 22.60
N GLY A 533 -5.77 -14.09 22.46
CA GLY A 533 -6.87 -14.64 23.27
C GLY A 533 -8.26 -14.17 22.84
N ASN A 534 -8.39 -13.52 21.68
CA ASN A 534 -9.68 -13.14 21.11
C ASN A 534 -10.36 -14.36 20.48
N SER A 535 -11.69 -14.42 20.58
CA SER A 535 -12.46 -15.45 19.90
C SER A 535 -12.65 -15.07 18.43
N VAL A 536 -12.08 -15.85 17.51
CA VAL A 536 -12.17 -15.64 16.06
C VAL A 536 -12.73 -16.89 15.36
N PRO A 537 -13.39 -16.76 14.21
CA PRO A 537 -13.81 -17.91 13.42
C PRO A 537 -12.62 -18.77 12.97
N LEU A 538 -12.75 -20.10 13.03
CA LEU A 538 -11.72 -21.05 12.61
C LEU A 538 -11.38 -20.86 11.13
N SER A 539 -10.11 -20.64 10.84
CA SER A 539 -9.57 -20.58 9.48
C SER A 539 -9.32 -21.98 8.93
N ILE A 540 -9.58 -22.19 7.63
CA ILE A 540 -9.26 -23.44 6.93
C ILE A 540 -7.75 -23.69 6.92
N GLU A 541 -6.93 -22.63 7.01
CA GLU A 541 -5.47 -22.75 7.06
C GLU A 541 -4.98 -23.54 8.30
N ALA A 542 -5.80 -23.65 9.36
CA ALA A 542 -5.50 -24.47 10.53
C ALA A 542 -5.42 -25.99 10.21
N PHE A 543 -5.97 -26.41 9.07
CA PHE A 543 -5.96 -27.80 8.60
C PHE A 543 -4.86 -28.09 7.58
N ALA A 544 -3.93 -27.13 7.37
CA ALA A 544 -2.77 -27.36 6.54
C ALA A 544 -1.96 -28.55 7.07
N PRO A 545 -1.47 -29.47 6.20
CA PRO A 545 -0.58 -30.55 6.61
C PRO A 545 0.62 -29.96 7.34
N ARG A 546 0.91 -30.48 8.55
CA ARG A 546 2.13 -30.12 9.27
C ARG A 546 3.33 -30.62 8.44
N ARG A 547 4.21 -29.69 8.07
CA ARG A 547 5.46 -30.02 7.37
C ARG A 547 6.50 -30.59 8.31
#